data_AF-A0A953IHK8-F1
#
_entry.id   AF-A0A953IHK8-F1
#
_cell.length_a   1.000
_cell.length_b   1.000
_cell.length_c   1.000
_cell.angle_alpha   90.00
_cell.angle_beta   90.00
_cell.angle_gamma   90.00
#
_symmetry.space_group_name_H-M   'P 1'
#
loop_
_entity.id
_entity.type
_entity.pdbx_description
1 polymer ?
#
loop_
_entity_poly.entity_id
_entity_poly.type
_entity_poly.pdbx_seq_one_letter_code
_entity_poly.pdbx_strand_id
1 'polypeptide(L)'
;MPCTLCGLPLPKPPVSDAGHDFCCIGCREVYRAFGEDALVQEKVSPRDTALPPGSREAFLWIDGMHCASCEFLIGKLALKNPGVLDVASSYATATARIAYDPAQVKEAELPALLSRHGYRARLRGEPAPEHEEGLDLLRLVSGVTAASLVMMLTFIFIYPIHGGWLTVEDYGAMRRLAFEA
;
A
#
# COMPACT_ATOMS: atom_id res chain seq x y z
N MET A 1 -25.79 -0.53 -18.32
CA MET A 1 -24.86 0.59 -18.55
C MET A 1 -23.56 0.25 -17.84
N PRO A 2 -22.38 0.47 -18.43
CA PRO A 2 -21.10 0.29 -17.75
C PRO A 2 -20.82 1.42 -16.78
N CYS A 3 -19.98 1.18 -15.78
CA CYS A 3 -19.48 2.18 -14.85
C CYS A 3 -18.78 3.31 -15.61
N THR A 4 -19.08 4.57 -15.27
CA THR A 4 -18.54 5.74 -15.98
C THR A 4 -17.02 5.89 -15.81
N LEU A 5 -16.47 5.36 -14.71
CA LEU A 5 -15.04 5.48 -14.41
C LEU A 5 -14.22 4.31 -14.96
N CYS A 6 -14.60 3.07 -14.63
CA CYS A 6 -13.79 1.88 -14.93
C CYS A 6 -14.34 1.01 -16.07
N GLY A 7 -15.55 1.29 -16.58
CA GLY A 7 -16.17 0.52 -17.66
C GLY A 7 -16.73 -0.85 -17.27
N LEU A 8 -16.62 -1.27 -16.02
CA LEU A 8 -17.14 -2.55 -15.52
C LEU A 8 -18.69 -2.56 -15.44
N PRO A 9 -19.33 -3.74 -15.49
CA PRO A 9 -20.78 -3.86 -15.32
C PRO A 9 -21.23 -3.33 -13.95
N LEU A 10 -22.36 -2.60 -13.94
CA LEU A 10 -22.94 -2.05 -12.72
C LEU A 10 -23.62 -3.12 -11.85
N PRO A 11 -23.46 -3.09 -10.52
CA PRO A 11 -24.29 -3.86 -9.61
C PRO A 11 -25.71 -3.30 -9.57
N LYS A 12 -26.66 -4.09 -9.07
CA LYS A 12 -28.05 -3.66 -8.82
C LYS A 12 -28.26 -3.55 -7.30
N PRO A 13 -28.60 -2.38 -6.74
CA PRO A 13 -28.63 -1.05 -7.35
C PRO A 13 -27.21 -0.47 -7.59
N PRO A 14 -27.05 0.46 -8.55
CA PRO A 14 -25.77 1.14 -8.80
C PRO A 14 -25.43 2.14 -7.69
N VAL A 15 -24.14 2.46 -7.54
CA VAL A 15 -23.68 3.55 -6.68
C VAL A 15 -23.65 4.82 -7.53
N SER A 16 -24.53 5.77 -7.27
CA SER A 16 -24.65 6.98 -8.09
C SER A 16 -24.18 8.23 -7.34
N ASP A 17 -23.51 9.16 -8.03
CA ASP A 17 -23.08 10.46 -7.49
C ASP A 17 -22.95 11.49 -8.61
N ALA A 18 -23.41 12.73 -8.37
CA ALA A 18 -23.39 13.85 -9.33
C ALA A 18 -23.87 13.51 -10.77
N GLY A 19 -24.81 12.57 -10.91
CA GLY A 19 -25.36 12.16 -12.22
C GLY A 19 -24.58 11.05 -12.93
N HIS A 20 -23.55 10.46 -12.32
CA HIS A 20 -22.78 9.33 -12.84
C HIS A 20 -23.03 8.06 -12.03
N ASP A 21 -22.96 6.90 -12.70
CA ASP A 21 -23.18 5.57 -12.12
C ASP A 21 -21.87 4.79 -12.02
N PHE A 22 -21.61 4.24 -10.83
CA PHE A 22 -20.37 3.55 -10.48
C PHE A 22 -20.60 2.11 -10.03
N CYS A 23 -19.62 1.24 -10.34
CA CYS A 23 -19.69 -0.17 -9.96
C CYS A 23 -19.45 -0.42 -8.46
N CYS A 24 -18.83 0.51 -7.75
CA CYS A 24 -18.54 0.40 -6.31
C CYS A 24 -18.28 1.77 -5.68
N ILE A 25 -18.27 1.83 -4.33
CA ILE A 25 -17.93 3.04 -3.57
C ILE A 25 -16.55 3.59 -3.94
N GLY A 26 -15.58 2.71 -4.24
CA GLY A 26 -14.24 3.12 -4.64
C GLY A 26 -14.22 3.97 -5.91
N CYS A 27 -14.97 3.57 -6.95
CA CYS A 27 -15.08 4.36 -8.17
C CYS A 27 -15.73 5.73 -7.93
N ARG A 28 -16.70 5.80 -7.01
CA ARG A 28 -17.31 7.08 -6.61
C ARG A 28 -16.30 8.01 -5.93
N GLU A 29 -15.50 7.51 -5.00
CA GLU A 29 -14.54 8.37 -4.29
C GLU A 29 -13.41 8.85 -5.20
N VAL A 30 -12.98 8.03 -6.16
CA VAL A 30 -12.03 8.48 -7.20
C VAL A 30 -12.64 9.60 -8.04
N TYR A 31 -13.89 9.46 -8.48
CA TYR A 31 -14.58 10.54 -9.19
C TYR A 31 -14.71 11.81 -8.34
N ARG A 32 -15.02 11.71 -7.04
CA ARG A 32 -15.08 12.88 -6.15
C ARG A 32 -13.74 13.59 -5.97
N ALA A 33 -12.64 12.84 -5.98
CA ALA A 33 -11.31 13.40 -5.79
C ALA A 33 -10.76 14.09 -7.05
N PHE A 34 -11.11 13.59 -8.24
CA PHE A 34 -10.49 13.99 -9.50
C PHE A 34 -11.46 14.62 -10.52
N GLY A 35 -12.77 14.59 -10.26
CA GLY A 35 -13.79 15.18 -11.13
C GLY A 35 -13.84 14.55 -12.53
N GLU A 36 -14.18 15.37 -13.53
CA GLU A 36 -14.29 14.95 -14.92
C GLU A 36 -12.96 14.49 -15.54
N ASP A 37 -11.82 14.98 -15.03
CA ASP A 37 -10.48 14.54 -15.45
C ASP A 37 -10.23 13.05 -15.16
N ALA A 38 -11.00 12.46 -14.23
CA ALA A 38 -10.93 11.03 -13.90
C ALA A 38 -11.60 10.15 -14.97
N LEU A 39 -12.52 10.70 -15.75
CA LEU A 39 -13.31 9.98 -16.75
C LEU A 39 -12.54 9.78 -18.07
N VAL A 40 -11.46 10.54 -18.26
CA VAL A 40 -10.56 10.38 -19.40
C VAL A 40 -9.65 9.18 -19.13
N GLN A 41 -10.11 8.00 -19.56
CA GLN A 41 -9.25 6.84 -19.70
C GLN A 41 -8.28 7.05 -20.88
N GLU A 42 -7.30 7.92 -20.69
CA GLU A 42 -6.11 7.85 -21.52
C GLU A 42 -5.32 6.64 -21.03
N LYS A 43 -5.61 5.48 -21.63
CA LYS A 43 -4.72 4.32 -21.55
C LYS A 43 -3.34 4.84 -21.94
N VAL A 44 -2.44 4.94 -20.96
CA VAL A 44 -1.01 5.13 -21.18
C VAL A 44 -0.48 3.83 -21.78
N SER A 45 -0.86 3.59 -23.04
CA SER A 45 -0.17 2.65 -23.90
C SER A 45 1.18 3.30 -24.20
N PRO A 46 2.30 2.56 -24.13
CA PRO A 46 3.53 3.04 -24.74
C PRO A 46 3.23 3.20 -26.23
N ARG A 47 2.99 4.43 -26.66
CA ARG A 47 2.82 4.81 -28.05
C ARG A 47 3.92 5.82 -28.31
N ASP A 48 4.95 5.39 -29.05
CA ASP A 48 5.60 6.06 -30.17
C ASP A 48 5.53 7.61 -30.26
N THR A 49 5.54 8.34 -29.16
CA THR A 49 5.86 9.75 -29.13
C THR A 49 7.36 9.82 -29.19
N ALA A 50 7.88 10.31 -30.32
CA ALA A 50 9.29 10.63 -30.46
C ALA A 50 9.68 11.55 -29.32
N LEU A 51 10.43 10.99 -28.37
CA LEU A 51 10.94 11.70 -27.20
C LEU A 51 11.73 12.92 -27.67
N PRO A 52 11.61 14.10 -27.04
CA PRO A 52 12.36 15.29 -27.43
C PRO A 52 13.86 14.97 -27.52
N PRO A 53 14.58 15.48 -28.54
CA PRO A 53 16.01 15.25 -28.68
C PRO A 53 16.75 15.78 -27.45
N GLY A 54 17.47 14.90 -26.75
CA GLY A 54 18.17 15.20 -25.49
C GLY A 54 17.53 14.59 -24.23
N SER A 55 16.36 13.99 -24.35
CA SER A 55 15.74 13.22 -23.26
C SER A 55 16.49 11.92 -22.95
N ARG A 56 16.45 11.50 -21.69
CA ARG A 56 17.00 10.22 -21.21
C ARG A 56 15.90 9.38 -20.60
N GLU A 57 16.14 8.07 -20.58
CA GLU A 57 15.24 7.11 -19.96
C GLU A 57 15.90 6.50 -18.72
N ALA A 58 15.14 6.39 -17.64
CA ALA A 58 15.51 5.67 -16.43
C ALA A 58 14.47 4.59 -16.13
N PHE A 59 14.94 3.46 -15.60
CA PHE A 59 14.09 2.36 -15.14
C PHE A 59 14.14 2.29 -13.63
N LEU A 60 12.96 2.29 -13.00
CA LEU A 60 12.81 2.21 -11.55
C LEU A 60 11.99 1.00 -11.13
N TRP A 61 12.34 0.44 -9.98
CA TRP A 61 11.49 -0.47 -9.21
C TRP A 61 10.64 0.34 -8.24
N ILE A 62 9.37 -0.01 -8.08
CA ILE A 62 8.44 0.70 -7.19
C ILE A 62 7.75 -0.31 -6.27
N ASP A 63 8.11 -0.31 -5.00
CA ASP A 63 7.42 -1.09 -3.97
C ASP A 63 6.11 -0.41 -3.57
N GLY A 64 5.12 -1.23 -3.19
CA GLY A 64 3.77 -0.78 -2.80
C GLY A 64 2.77 -0.72 -3.95
N MET A 65 3.19 -1.06 -5.18
CA MET A 65 2.29 -1.13 -6.34
C MET A 65 1.57 -2.49 -6.38
N HIS A 66 0.24 -2.50 -6.23
CA HIS A 66 -0.53 -3.75 -6.12
C HIS A 66 -1.67 -3.91 -7.13
N CYS A 67 -2.07 -2.83 -7.82
CA CYS A 67 -3.16 -2.88 -8.79
C CYS A 67 -3.00 -1.81 -9.88
N ALA A 68 -3.85 -1.90 -10.91
CA ALA A 68 -3.89 -0.92 -12.00
C ALA A 68 -4.16 0.53 -11.54
N SER A 69 -4.86 0.71 -10.41
CA SER A 69 -5.06 2.05 -9.83
C SER A 69 -3.76 2.65 -9.29
N CYS A 70 -2.87 1.83 -8.72
CA CYS A 70 -1.54 2.28 -8.29
C CYS A 70 -0.69 2.68 -9.49
N GLU A 71 -0.76 1.92 -10.58
CA GLU A 71 -0.05 2.21 -11.84
C GLU A 71 -0.43 3.59 -12.39
N PHE A 72 -1.74 3.86 -12.49
CA PHE A 72 -2.27 5.16 -12.94
C PHE A 72 -1.83 6.31 -12.02
N LEU A 73 -1.92 6.12 -10.70
CA LEU A 73 -1.55 7.14 -9.72
C LEU A 73 -0.06 7.49 -9.81
N ILE A 74 0.81 6.50 -9.91
CA ILE A 74 2.26 6.71 -10.11
C ILE A 74 2.53 7.47 -11.41
N GLY A 75 1.83 7.11 -12.49
CA GLY A 75 1.91 7.81 -13.77
C GLY A 75 1.60 9.31 -13.65
N LYS A 76 0.46 9.62 -13.03
CA LYS A 76 0.03 11.00 -12.80
C LYS A 76 0.98 11.77 -11.86
N LEU A 77 1.49 11.11 -10.82
CA LEU A 77 2.45 11.72 -9.89
C LEU A 77 3.77 12.06 -10.60
N ALA A 78 4.28 11.16 -11.43
CA ALA A 78 5.52 11.38 -12.16
C ALA A 78 5.40 12.57 -13.12
N LEU A 79 4.35 12.61 -13.95
CA LEU A 79 4.09 13.68 -14.92
C LEU A 79 3.84 15.06 -14.28
N LYS A 80 3.48 15.10 -12.99
CA LYS A 80 3.32 16.37 -12.25
C LYS A 80 4.67 17.02 -11.91
N ASN A 81 5.77 16.26 -11.93
CA ASN A 81 7.09 16.81 -11.60
C ASN A 81 7.68 17.51 -12.85
N PRO A 82 8.16 18.76 -12.71
CA PRO A 82 8.85 19.44 -13.80
C PRO A 82 10.10 18.65 -14.21
N GLY A 83 10.28 18.45 -15.52
CA GLY A 83 11.40 17.67 -16.08
C GLY A 83 11.07 16.21 -16.42
N VAL A 84 9.91 15.68 -16.02
CA VAL A 84 9.41 14.38 -16.49
C VAL A 84 8.60 14.58 -17.77
N LEU A 85 8.96 13.87 -18.84
CA LEU A 85 8.40 14.04 -20.17
C LEU A 85 7.36 12.97 -20.50
N ASP A 86 7.66 11.72 -20.17
CA ASP A 86 6.77 10.57 -20.38
C ASP A 86 7.01 9.51 -19.30
N VAL A 87 5.98 8.72 -18.99
CA VAL A 87 6.06 7.61 -18.04
C VAL A 87 5.25 6.42 -18.52
N ALA A 88 5.86 5.24 -18.42
CA ALA A 88 5.19 3.96 -18.54
C ALA A 88 5.45 3.12 -17.29
N SER A 89 4.44 2.96 -16.44
CA SER A 89 4.46 2.10 -15.26
C SER A 89 3.78 0.76 -15.54
N SER A 90 4.15 -0.27 -14.77
CA SER A 90 3.47 -1.56 -14.80
C SER A 90 3.37 -2.11 -13.38
N TYR A 91 2.14 -2.26 -12.87
CA TYR A 91 1.95 -2.88 -11.55
C TYR A 91 2.34 -4.37 -11.55
N ALA A 92 2.16 -5.05 -12.69
CA ALA A 92 2.43 -6.47 -12.82
C ALA A 92 3.91 -6.81 -12.58
N THR A 93 4.81 -5.93 -12.98
CA THR A 93 6.26 -6.08 -12.78
C THR A 93 6.81 -5.15 -11.71
N ALA A 94 5.97 -4.37 -11.02
CA ALA A 94 6.37 -3.34 -10.05
C ALA A 94 7.47 -2.40 -10.58
N THR A 95 7.41 -2.04 -11.87
CA THR A 95 8.44 -1.21 -12.53
C THR A 95 7.85 0.02 -13.19
N ALA A 96 8.69 1.05 -13.38
CA ALA A 96 8.37 2.22 -14.17
C ALA A 96 9.54 2.62 -15.07
N ARG A 97 9.23 2.90 -16.33
CA ARG A 97 10.11 3.58 -17.29
C ARG A 97 9.76 5.06 -17.29
N ILE A 98 10.77 5.90 -17.10
CA ILE A 98 10.61 7.36 -17.01
C ILE A 98 11.48 8.01 -18.05
N ALA A 99 10.87 8.78 -18.94
CA ALA A 99 11.55 9.71 -19.82
C ALA A 99 11.67 11.06 -19.12
N TYR A 100 12.89 11.59 -19.02
CA TYR A 100 13.15 12.85 -18.33
C TYR A 100 14.17 13.71 -19.09
N ASP A 101 14.13 15.01 -18.81
CA ASP A 101 15.11 15.98 -19.28
C ASP A 101 16.28 16.08 -18.29
N PRO A 102 17.49 15.62 -18.65
CA PRO A 102 18.66 15.65 -17.76
C PRO A 102 19.14 17.08 -17.44
N ALA A 103 18.67 18.10 -18.17
CA ALA A 103 18.96 19.50 -17.85
C ALA A 103 18.14 20.00 -16.64
N GLN A 104 16.99 19.39 -16.37
CA GLN A 104 16.07 19.79 -15.30
C GLN A 104 16.11 18.85 -14.09
N VAL A 105 16.18 17.54 -14.31
CA VAL A 105 16.15 16.53 -13.24
C VAL A 105 17.27 15.52 -13.46
N LYS A 106 17.99 15.19 -12.39
CA LYS A 106 19.01 14.14 -12.43
C LYS A 106 18.39 12.78 -12.16
N GLU A 107 18.99 11.74 -12.74
CA GLU A 107 18.54 10.35 -12.58
C GLU A 107 18.44 9.93 -11.11
N ALA A 108 19.44 10.31 -10.29
CA ALA A 108 19.50 10.00 -8.87
C ALA A 108 18.39 10.67 -8.03
N GLU A 109 17.70 11.68 -8.57
CA GLU A 109 16.62 12.39 -7.88
C GLU A 109 15.26 11.74 -8.15
N LEU A 110 15.12 10.96 -9.23
CA LEU A 110 13.88 10.29 -9.62
C LEU A 110 13.31 9.37 -8.53
N PRO A 111 14.11 8.53 -7.83
CA PRO A 111 13.60 7.71 -6.73
C PRO A 111 12.98 8.55 -5.61
N ALA A 112 13.60 9.67 -5.23
CA ALA A 112 13.13 10.52 -4.14
C ALA A 112 11.83 11.26 -4.50
N LEU A 113 11.65 11.62 -5.77
CA LEU A 113 10.42 12.25 -6.25
C LEU A 113 9.22 11.31 -6.18
N LEU A 114 9.43 10.03 -6.47
CA LEU A 114 8.38 9.02 -6.57
C LEU A 114 8.15 8.21 -5.30
N SER A 115 9.09 8.24 -4.34
CA SER A 115 8.98 7.57 -3.04
C SER A 115 8.04 8.31 -2.07
N ARG A 116 6.86 8.70 -2.53
CA ARG A 116 5.84 9.43 -1.76
C ARG A 116 4.57 8.60 -1.63
N HIS A 117 3.69 8.98 -0.71
CA HIS A 117 2.36 8.35 -0.53
C HIS A 117 2.41 6.83 -0.27
N GLY A 118 3.46 6.35 0.39
CA GLY A 118 3.62 4.93 0.74
C GLY A 118 4.31 4.09 -0.34
N TYR A 119 4.67 4.67 -1.48
CA TYR A 119 5.50 4.00 -2.49
C TYR A 119 6.98 4.20 -2.18
N ARG A 120 7.80 3.20 -2.52
CA ARG A 120 9.27 3.32 -2.49
C ARG A 120 9.83 3.02 -3.87
N ALA A 121 10.37 4.03 -4.51
CA ALA A 121 11.01 3.91 -5.82
C ALA A 121 12.53 3.74 -5.67
N ARG A 122 13.16 2.97 -6.56
CA ARG A 122 14.63 2.73 -6.62
C ARG A 122 15.11 2.57 -8.05
N LEU A 123 16.36 2.92 -8.35
CA LEU A 123 16.90 2.68 -9.69
C LEU A 123 17.13 1.19 -9.93
N ARG A 124 16.91 0.77 -11.18
CA ARG A 124 17.14 -0.60 -11.61
C ARG A 124 18.65 -0.89 -11.60
N GLY A 125 19.11 -1.59 -10.57
CA GLY A 125 20.53 -1.92 -10.36
C GLY A 125 21.03 -1.59 -8.96
N GLU A 126 20.30 -0.77 -8.21
CA GLU A 126 20.56 -0.59 -6.79
C GLU A 126 20.08 -1.83 -6.01
N PRO A 127 20.89 -2.38 -5.10
CA PRO A 127 20.44 -3.46 -4.22
C PRO A 127 19.22 -2.99 -3.45
N ALA A 128 18.24 -3.89 -3.28
CA ALA A 128 17.10 -3.60 -2.44
C ALA A 128 17.61 -3.19 -1.04
N PRO A 129 17.09 -2.11 -0.44
CA PRO A 129 17.40 -1.77 0.93
C PRO A 129 17.04 -3.01 1.75
N GLU A 130 17.98 -3.42 2.60
CA GLU A 130 17.69 -4.41 3.64
C GLU A 130 16.38 -3.95 4.29
N HIS A 131 15.32 -4.76 4.14
CA HIS A 131 14.11 -4.50 4.90
C HIS A 131 14.54 -4.36 6.35
N GLU A 132 13.95 -3.42 7.08
CA GLU A 132 14.03 -3.42 8.54
C GLU A 132 13.22 -4.62 9.08
N GLU A 133 13.57 -5.84 8.64
CA GLU A 133 12.97 -7.11 9.03
C GLU A 133 13.00 -7.26 10.55
N GLY A 134 13.99 -6.63 11.19
CA GLY A 134 14.11 -6.59 12.65
C GLY A 134 12.85 -6.06 13.32
N LEU A 135 12.20 -5.02 12.80
CA LEU A 135 11.05 -4.41 13.49
C LEU A 135 9.76 -5.21 13.28
N ASP A 136 9.56 -5.79 12.10
CA ASP A 136 8.41 -6.64 11.81
C ASP A 136 8.52 -8.00 12.49
N LEU A 137 9.72 -8.58 12.51
CA LEU A 137 10.00 -9.82 13.25
C LEU A 137 9.85 -9.59 14.76
N LEU A 138 10.35 -8.46 15.30
CA LEU A 138 10.20 -8.13 16.71
C LEU A 138 8.73 -7.91 17.11
N ARG A 139 7.93 -7.26 16.26
CA ARG A 139 6.47 -7.13 16.46
C ARG A 139 5.77 -8.48 16.46
N LEU A 140 6.11 -9.35 15.51
CA LEU A 140 5.54 -10.69 15.44
C LEU A 140 5.90 -11.53 16.68
N VAL A 141 7.18 -11.54 17.05
CA VAL A 141 7.69 -12.28 18.21
C VAL A 141 7.08 -11.75 19.51
N SER A 142 7.07 -10.43 19.73
CA SER A 142 6.47 -9.84 20.94
C SER A 142 4.97 -10.11 21.04
N GLY A 143 4.24 -10.05 19.93
CA GLY A 143 2.82 -10.40 19.88
C GLY A 143 2.55 -11.87 20.23
N VAL A 144 3.29 -12.81 19.61
CA VAL A 144 3.14 -14.24 19.86
C VAL A 144 3.52 -14.59 21.31
N THR A 145 4.59 -14.00 21.83
CA THR A 145 5.06 -14.25 23.19
C THR A 145 4.05 -13.76 24.23
N ALA A 146 3.51 -12.55 24.05
CA ALA A 146 2.48 -12.01 24.94
C ALA A 146 1.19 -12.85 24.90
N ALA A 147 0.74 -13.25 23.70
CA ALA A 147 -0.45 -14.09 23.55
C ALA A 147 -0.26 -15.48 24.19
N SER A 148 0.90 -16.09 24.01
CA SER A 148 1.23 -17.39 24.61
C SER A 148 1.23 -17.32 26.15
N LEU A 149 1.79 -16.26 26.74
CA LEU A 149 1.76 -16.04 28.19
C LEU A 149 0.33 -15.89 28.73
N VAL A 150 -0.50 -15.08 28.06
CA VAL A 150 -1.91 -14.87 28.46
C VAL A 150 -2.70 -16.17 28.37
N MET A 151 -2.50 -16.96 27.32
CA MET A 151 -3.17 -18.25 27.15
C MET A 151 -2.73 -19.25 28.23
N MET A 152 -1.43 -19.29 28.56
CA MET A 152 -0.89 -20.13 29.62
C MET A 152 -1.49 -19.78 30.99
N LEU A 153 -1.55 -18.50 31.35
CA LEU A 153 -2.14 -18.04 32.61
C LEU A 153 -3.63 -18.36 32.68
N THR A 154 -4.36 -18.17 31.59
CA THR A 154 -5.79 -18.53 31.52
C THR A 154 -5.99 -20.02 31.78
N PHE A 155 -5.16 -20.88 31.17
CA PHE A 155 -5.27 -22.32 31.38
C PHE A 155 -4.94 -22.74 32.83
N ILE A 156 -3.88 -22.16 33.41
CA ILE A 156 -3.43 -22.52 34.77
C ILE A 156 -4.38 -22.00 35.85
N PHE A 157 -4.88 -20.77 35.71
CA PHE A 157 -5.67 -20.13 36.77
C PHE A 157 -7.18 -20.26 36.56
N ILE A 158 -7.67 -20.01 35.35
CA ILE A 158 -9.10 -19.88 35.08
C ILE A 158 -9.76 -21.25 34.82
N TYR A 159 -9.09 -22.13 34.08
CA TYR A 159 -9.64 -23.46 33.74
C TYR A 159 -9.93 -24.37 34.96
N PRO A 160 -9.03 -24.51 35.95
CA PRO A 160 -9.31 -25.35 37.11
C PRO A 160 -10.42 -24.79 38.03
N ILE A 161 -10.59 -23.46 38.07
CA ILE A 161 -11.71 -22.82 38.78
C ILE A 161 -13.03 -23.19 38.10
N HIS A 162 -13.10 -23.11 36.77
CA HIS A 162 -14.31 -23.51 36.03
C HIS A 162 -14.60 -25.01 36.08
N GLY A 163 -13.55 -25.85 36.16
CA GLY A 163 -13.72 -27.28 36.33
C GLY A 163 -14.14 -27.70 37.75
N GLY A 164 -14.12 -26.79 38.73
CA GLY A 164 -14.42 -27.09 40.14
C GLY A 164 -13.34 -27.87 40.89
N TRP A 165 -12.10 -27.91 40.36
CA TRP A 165 -10.99 -28.67 40.95
C TRP A 165 -10.23 -27.86 42.01
N LEU A 166 -10.36 -26.53 41.99
CA LEU A 166 -9.74 -25.58 42.91
C LEU A 166 -10.76 -24.50 43.28
N THR A 167 -10.92 -24.19 44.57
CA THR A 167 -11.75 -23.05 45.01
C THR A 167 -10.90 -21.80 45.22
N VAL A 168 -11.53 -20.63 45.29
CA VAL A 168 -10.82 -19.35 45.47
C VAL A 168 -10.02 -19.32 46.78
N GLU A 169 -10.42 -20.09 47.80
CA GLU A 169 -9.67 -20.24 49.06
C GLU A 169 -8.29 -20.91 48.88
N ASP A 170 -8.12 -21.85 47.94
CA ASP A 170 -6.84 -22.55 47.72
C ASP A 170 -5.74 -21.61 47.18
N TYR A 171 -6.13 -20.53 46.49
CA TYR A 171 -5.22 -19.48 46.06
C TYR A 171 -4.76 -18.56 47.21
N GLY A 172 -5.31 -18.72 48.42
CA GLY A 172 -4.92 -17.96 49.61
C GLY A 172 -3.43 -18.07 49.97
N ALA A 173 -2.79 -19.20 49.64
CA ALA A 173 -1.34 -19.37 49.81
C ALA A 173 -0.52 -18.52 48.82
N MET A 174 -0.98 -18.36 47.57
CA MET A 174 -0.32 -17.48 46.59
C MET A 174 -0.55 -16.00 46.87
N ARG A 175 -1.66 -15.64 47.52
CA ARG A 175 -1.94 -14.25 47.95
C ARG A 175 -0.85 -13.69 48.87
N ARG A 176 -0.23 -14.52 49.72
CA ARG A 176 0.92 -14.09 50.55
C ARG A 176 2.18 -13.83 49.72
N LEU A 177 2.45 -14.66 48.71
CA LEU A 177 3.64 -14.50 47.84
C LEU A 177 3.53 -13.30 46.87
N ALA A 178 2.32 -12.95 46.42
CA ALA A 178 2.10 -11.86 45.46
C ALA A 178 1.92 -10.48 46.11
N PHE A 179 1.53 -10.40 47.39
CA PHE A 179 1.18 -9.14 48.06
C PHE A 179 1.92 -8.88 49.39
N GLU A 180 2.67 -9.84 49.95
CA GLU A 180 3.49 -9.65 51.17
C GLU A 180 5.01 -9.77 50.91
N ALA A 181 5.47 -9.56 49.67
CA ALA A 181 6.89 -9.40 49.34
C ALA A 181 7.26 -7.92 49.17
#